data_AF-A0A6G5RMS8-F1
#
_entry.id   AF-A0A6G5RMS8-F1
#
_cell.length_a   1.000
_cell.length_b   1.000
_cell.length_c   1.000
_cell.angle_alpha   90.00
_cell.angle_beta   90.00
_cell.angle_gamma   90.00
#
_symmetry.space_group_name_H-M   'P 1'
#
loop_
_entity.id
_entity.type
_entity.pdbx_description
1 polymer ?
#
loop_
_entity_poly.entity_id
_entity_poly.type
_entity_poly.pdbx_seq_one_letter_code
_entity_poly.pdbx_strand_id
1 'polypeptide(L)'
;MSGIASGRPPRTAWRARARARITYLEAELEHESVRREADDRMALIEGMRGHLEKARSAADEDFGWRWLWSGSAAREGVCSNIRSAEVLLIQLVSDEEAAGRASEVMALVKDHLDADDPRRVRLALRLRPIISGDITGSDRDLMARALDAAYCSLDDELARVRSLRNILWAATVLVLAGVVSLALYGWFSPSSLSLCFSPGNSSRGEVDVVCPTAEHHIRQAEGAPRIDPSSRADPTDILTVEIAGLAGAALTVIASLRRIRGTDSPYMLPLASAVLKFPTGALSAFLGLLLIRGAFVPGLSDLDSRAQVLAWAAAFGAAQHLVTRLVDDRAQMTLSEVGRTTDAVVDPERVAVREGAAVPAAAGSPDGAGPRDERHEGPHGTGGDGEPAPDGAPAHRRSGA
;
A
#
# COMPACT_ATOMS: atom_id res chain seq x y z
N MET A 1 9.30 34.76 35.88
CA MET A 1 8.25 33.91 36.50
C MET A 1 7.12 33.81 35.49
N SER A 2 7.23 32.86 34.56
CA SER A 2 6.27 32.69 33.47
C SER A 2 5.27 31.61 33.86
N GLY A 3 3.98 31.93 33.72
CA GLY A 3 2.87 31.09 34.13
C GLY A 3 2.92 29.72 33.48
N ILE A 4 2.79 28.68 34.29
CA ILE A 4 2.55 27.31 33.83
C ILE A 4 1.16 27.32 33.20
N ALA A 5 1.12 27.40 31.86
CA ALA A 5 -0.11 27.24 31.10
C ALA A 5 -0.72 25.88 31.48
N SER A 6 -1.86 25.91 32.18
CA SER A 6 -2.62 24.72 32.55
C SER A 6 -3.34 24.15 31.32
N GLY A 7 -2.56 23.53 30.43
CA GLY A 7 -3.07 22.83 29.27
C GLY A 7 -3.78 21.54 29.67
N ARG A 8 -5.04 21.38 29.23
CA ARG A 8 -5.79 20.11 29.29
C ARG A 8 -4.90 18.96 28.79
N PRO A 9 -4.89 17.77 29.45
CA PRO A 9 -4.01 16.67 29.07
C PRO A 9 -4.27 16.25 27.61
N PRO A 10 -3.21 15.94 26.84
CA PRO A 10 -3.34 15.57 25.44
C PRO A 10 -4.15 14.27 25.30
N ARG A 11 -5.20 14.31 24.48
CA ARG A 11 -6.15 13.19 24.30
C ARG A 11 -5.58 11.98 23.56
N THR A 12 -4.45 12.13 22.89
CA THR A 12 -3.87 11.10 22.01
C THR A 12 -2.35 11.15 22.05
N ALA A 13 -1.68 9.99 21.95
CA ALA A 13 -0.22 9.87 22.01
C ALA A 13 0.52 10.76 20.99
N TRP A 14 -0.05 10.94 19.79
CA TRP A 14 0.56 11.80 18.77
C TRP A 14 0.56 13.29 19.18
N ARG A 15 -0.53 13.79 19.78
CA ARG A 15 -0.61 15.16 20.30
C ARG A 15 0.36 15.38 21.46
N ALA A 16 0.51 14.37 22.32
CA ALA A 16 1.48 14.42 23.41
C ALA A 16 2.91 14.56 22.88
N ARG A 17 3.29 13.77 21.87
CA ARG A 17 4.61 13.91 21.21
C ARG A 17 4.78 15.24 20.50
N ALA A 18 3.77 15.69 19.75
CA ALA A 18 3.83 16.97 19.06
C ALA A 18 4.00 18.14 20.03
N ARG A 19 3.21 18.18 21.12
CA ARG A 19 3.37 19.19 22.17
C ARG A 19 4.75 19.16 22.81
N ALA A 20 5.26 17.97 23.15
CA ALA A 20 6.60 17.85 23.72
C ALA A 20 7.68 18.40 22.77
N ARG A 21 7.56 18.14 21.45
CA ARG A 21 8.48 18.68 20.45
C ARG A 21 8.34 20.20 20.29
N ILE A 22 7.12 20.73 20.26
CA ILE A 22 6.88 22.18 20.20
C ILE A 22 7.50 22.86 21.42
N THR A 23 7.24 22.37 22.63
CA THR A 23 7.82 22.95 23.86
C THR A 23 9.34 22.88 23.88
N TYR A 24 9.94 21.81 23.35
CA TYR A 24 11.39 21.73 23.18
C TYR A 24 11.93 22.81 22.23
N LEU A 25 11.31 23.00 21.07
CA LEU A 25 11.72 24.01 20.10
C LEU A 25 11.47 25.45 20.59
N GLU A 26 10.40 25.67 21.36
CA GLU A 26 10.14 26.95 22.04
C GLU A 26 11.26 27.28 23.04
N ALA A 27 11.68 26.31 23.86
CA ALA A 27 12.78 26.50 24.81
C ALA A 27 14.11 26.80 24.13
N GLU A 28 14.37 26.15 22.99
CA GLU A 28 15.59 26.38 22.21
C GLU A 28 15.58 27.75 21.52
N LEU A 29 14.43 28.17 20.99
CA LEU A 29 14.24 29.52 20.44
C LEU A 29 14.43 30.60 21.52
N GLU A 30 13.92 30.38 22.73
CA GLU A 30 14.13 31.29 23.86
C GLU A 30 15.62 31.42 24.19
N HIS A 31 16.35 30.31 24.24
CA HIS A 31 17.80 30.30 24.49
C HIS A 31 18.55 31.14 23.44
N GLU A 32 18.23 30.94 22.17
CA GLU A 32 18.86 31.65 21.05
C GLU A 32 18.41 33.13 20.93
N SER A 33 17.25 33.48 21.46
CA SER A 33 16.72 34.85 21.41
C SER A 33 17.42 35.84 22.35
N VAL A 34 18.09 35.34 23.40
CA VAL A 34 18.81 36.15 24.39
C VAL A 34 20.17 36.66 23.85
N ARG A 35 20.68 36.07 22.75
CA ARG A 35 21.93 36.50 22.12
C ARG A 35 21.74 37.78 21.31
N ARG A 36 22.69 38.71 21.46
CA ARG A 36 22.55 40.11 21.01
C ARG A 36 22.65 40.27 19.47
N GLU A 37 21.48 40.55 18.88
CA GLU A 37 21.10 41.33 17.66
C GLU A 37 21.73 41.10 16.26
N ALA A 38 20.83 41.00 15.26
CA ALA A 38 20.90 41.51 13.88
C ALA A 38 19.44 41.58 13.34
N ASP A 39 19.10 42.53 12.45
CA ASP A 39 17.71 42.74 11.95
C ASP A 39 17.16 41.49 11.22
N ASP A 40 18.00 40.85 10.40
CA ASP A 40 17.68 39.58 9.71
C ASP A 40 17.40 38.43 10.69
N ARG A 41 18.03 38.42 11.86
CA ARG A 41 17.82 37.41 12.90
C ARG A 41 16.47 37.58 13.58
N MET A 42 16.01 38.82 13.75
CA MET A 42 14.69 39.11 14.32
C MET A 42 13.58 38.54 13.42
N ALA A 43 13.73 38.67 12.10
CA ALA A 43 12.79 38.10 11.13
C ALA A 43 12.73 36.56 11.22
N LEU A 44 13.87 35.89 11.38
CA LEU A 44 13.92 34.42 11.55
C LEU A 44 13.29 33.97 12.88
N ILE A 45 13.55 34.68 13.98
CA ILE A 45 12.95 34.40 15.30
C ILE A 45 11.43 34.54 15.23
N GLU A 46 10.93 35.63 14.63
CA GLU A 46 9.49 35.87 14.52
C GLU A 46 8.82 34.86 13.57
N GLY A 47 9.49 34.49 12.48
CA GLY A 47 9.05 33.42 11.59
C GLY A 47 8.93 32.08 12.31
N MET A 48 9.96 31.69 13.08
CA MET A 48 9.96 30.44 13.84
C MET A 48 8.87 30.44 14.92
N ARG A 49 8.71 31.55 15.67
CA ARG A 49 7.63 31.72 16.65
C ARG A 49 6.26 31.59 16.00
N GLY A 50 6.06 32.22 14.84
CA GLY A 50 4.81 32.12 14.08
C GLY A 50 4.48 30.70 13.64
N HIS A 51 5.49 29.90 13.23
CA HIS A 51 5.29 28.49 12.93
C HIS A 51 4.95 27.66 14.17
N LEU A 52 5.66 27.85 15.29
CA LEU A 52 5.38 27.13 16.54
C LEU A 52 3.99 27.44 17.09
N GLU A 53 3.53 28.69 17.00
CA GLU A 53 2.18 29.08 17.42
C GLU A 53 1.10 28.43 16.53
N LYS A 54 1.29 28.41 15.21
CA LYS A 54 0.41 27.67 14.28
C LYS A 54 0.39 26.17 14.56
N ALA A 55 1.55 25.58 14.89
CA ALA A 55 1.63 24.18 15.28
C ALA A 55 0.89 23.91 16.59
N ARG A 56 1.00 24.82 17.57
CA ARG A 56 0.35 24.71 18.87
C ARG A 56 -1.17 24.82 18.75
N SER A 57 -1.65 25.83 18.04
CA SER A 57 -3.09 26.03 17.83
C SER A 57 -3.72 24.83 17.10
N ALA A 58 -3.08 24.33 16.04
CA ALA A 58 -3.54 23.15 15.31
C ALA A 58 -3.49 21.85 16.15
N ALA A 59 -2.56 21.74 17.10
CA ALA A 59 -2.49 20.59 18.01
C ALA A 59 -3.62 20.61 19.06
N ASP A 60 -4.05 21.82 19.44
CA ASP A 60 -5.04 22.08 20.49
C ASP A 60 -6.48 22.13 19.96
N GLU A 61 -6.67 22.24 18.65
CA GLU A 61 -7.99 22.19 18.03
C GLU A 61 -8.72 20.86 18.28
N ASP A 62 -9.92 20.98 18.85
CA ASP A 62 -10.86 19.89 19.09
C ASP A 62 -11.82 19.76 17.89
N PHE A 63 -11.53 18.83 16.99
CA PHE A 63 -12.33 18.61 15.77
C PHE A 63 -13.68 17.92 15.99
N GLY A 64 -14.09 17.62 17.23
CA GLY A 64 -15.38 16.98 17.53
C GLY A 64 -15.68 15.77 16.63
N TRP A 65 -16.89 15.69 16.07
CA TRP A 65 -17.31 14.65 15.11
C TRP A 65 -16.60 14.75 13.74
N ARG A 66 -16.05 15.93 13.38
CA ARG A 66 -15.29 16.14 12.14
C ARG A 66 -13.90 15.49 12.21
N TRP A 67 -13.45 15.03 13.38
CA TRP A 67 -12.16 14.36 13.60
C TRP A 67 -11.91 13.18 12.66
N LEU A 68 -12.95 12.43 12.29
CA LEU A 68 -12.88 11.30 11.33
C LEU A 68 -12.38 11.74 9.94
N TRP A 69 -12.55 13.02 9.58
CA TRP A 69 -12.21 13.57 8.27
C TRP A 69 -11.11 14.64 8.34
N SER A 70 -11.06 15.45 9.40
CA SER A 70 -10.14 16.60 9.54
C SER A 70 -8.95 16.36 10.48
N GLY A 71 -8.93 15.26 11.24
CA GLY A 71 -7.83 14.98 12.18
C GLY A 71 -6.47 14.76 11.49
N SER A 72 -6.47 14.40 10.21
CA SER A 72 -5.29 14.27 9.35
C SER A 72 -4.70 15.62 8.98
N ALA A 73 -5.52 16.54 8.47
CA ALA A 73 -5.12 17.89 8.08
C ALA A 73 -4.51 18.67 9.26
N ALA A 74 -5.09 18.52 10.46
CA ALA A 74 -4.55 19.13 11.66
C ALA A 74 -3.16 18.59 12.02
N ARG A 75 -3.01 17.25 12.06
CA ARG A 75 -1.72 16.61 12.31
C ARG A 75 -0.67 17.04 11.26
N GLU A 76 -1.07 17.17 9.99
CA GLU A 76 -0.20 17.62 8.91
C GLU A 76 0.22 19.08 9.08
N GLY A 77 -0.72 19.96 9.42
CA GLY A 77 -0.42 21.35 9.76
C GLY A 77 0.58 21.44 10.90
N VAL A 78 0.39 20.65 11.97
CA VAL A 78 1.33 20.58 13.10
C VAL A 78 2.71 20.11 12.65
N CYS A 79 2.80 18.97 11.95
CA CYS A 79 4.08 18.40 11.51
C CYS A 79 4.81 19.29 10.49
N SER A 80 4.10 19.93 9.57
CA SER A 80 4.67 20.87 8.60
C SER A 80 5.25 22.10 9.32
N ASN A 81 4.49 22.73 10.22
CA ASN A 81 4.98 23.89 10.96
C ASN A 81 6.16 23.55 11.90
N ILE A 82 6.16 22.38 12.55
CA ILE A 82 7.31 21.92 13.35
C ILE A 82 8.57 21.80 12.48
N ARG A 83 8.46 21.19 11.29
CA ARG A 83 9.60 21.02 10.38
C ARG A 83 10.11 22.35 9.82
N SER A 84 9.21 23.27 9.47
CA SER A 84 9.60 24.64 9.09
C SER A 84 10.34 25.35 10.22
N ALA A 85 9.89 25.18 11.48
CA ALA A 85 10.60 25.72 12.64
C ALA A 85 11.99 25.08 12.83
N GLU A 86 12.14 23.78 12.58
CA GLU A 86 13.45 23.10 12.66
C GLU A 86 14.43 23.58 11.58
N VAL A 87 13.96 23.85 10.36
CA VAL A 87 14.78 24.44 9.29
C VAL A 87 15.26 25.84 9.68
N LEU A 88 14.37 26.68 10.23
CA LEU A 88 14.74 28.01 10.72
C LEU A 88 15.69 27.95 11.91
N LEU A 89 15.53 26.96 12.79
CA LEU A 89 16.41 26.75 13.93
C LEU A 89 17.86 26.50 13.49
N ILE A 90 18.11 25.71 12.44
CA ILE A 90 19.46 25.49 11.90
C ILE A 90 20.12 26.82 11.48
N GLN A 91 19.34 27.80 11.02
CA GLN A 91 19.86 29.13 10.68
C GLN A 91 20.16 29.98 11.92
N LEU A 92 19.43 29.76 13.03
CA LEU A 92 19.54 30.54 14.27
C LEU A 92 20.64 30.06 15.21
N VAL A 93 20.86 28.75 15.33
CA VAL A 93 21.81 28.17 16.31
C VAL A 93 23.26 28.65 16.11
N SER A 94 24.09 28.45 17.13
CA SER A 94 25.54 28.66 17.01
C SER A 94 26.17 27.75 15.96
N ASP A 95 27.36 28.13 15.49
CA ASP A 95 28.20 27.28 14.64
C ASP A 95 28.55 25.94 15.30
N GLU A 96 28.79 25.94 16.62
CA GLU A 96 29.09 24.74 17.40
C GLU A 96 27.88 23.79 17.47
N GLU A 97 26.68 24.31 17.74
CA GLU A 97 25.45 23.51 17.76
C GLU A 97 25.04 23.03 16.37
N ALA A 98 25.21 23.87 15.34
CA ALA A 98 24.98 23.48 13.95
C ALA A 98 25.91 22.32 13.56
N ALA A 99 27.20 22.38 13.92
CA ALA A 99 28.14 21.29 13.72
C ALA A 99 27.71 20.01 14.44
N GLY A 100 27.21 20.12 15.68
CA GLY A 100 26.66 19.00 16.45
C GLY A 100 25.46 18.32 15.77
N ARG A 101 24.61 19.11 15.09
CA ARG A 101 23.42 18.63 14.36
C ARG A 101 23.70 18.13 12.94
N ALA A 102 24.90 18.37 12.41
CA ALA A 102 25.22 18.06 11.01
C ALA A 102 25.06 16.57 10.67
N SER A 103 25.37 15.68 11.61
CA SER A 103 25.21 14.23 11.44
C SER A 103 23.73 13.80 11.37
N GLU A 104 22.88 14.38 12.22
CA GLU A 104 21.42 14.16 12.23
C GLU A 104 20.79 14.66 10.94
N VAL A 105 21.13 15.89 10.52
CA VAL A 105 20.66 16.45 9.24
C VAL A 105 21.09 15.56 8.08
N MET A 106 22.33 15.11 8.05
CA MET A 106 22.82 14.24 6.99
C MET A 106 22.13 12.87 6.97
N ALA A 107 21.80 12.31 8.13
CA ALA A 107 21.05 11.05 8.21
C ALA A 107 19.68 11.21 7.55
N LEU A 108 18.94 12.25 7.90
CA LEU A 108 17.62 12.51 7.33
C LEU A 108 17.68 12.81 5.82
N VAL A 109 18.70 13.56 5.38
CA VAL A 109 18.94 13.84 3.96
C VAL A 109 19.23 12.55 3.19
N LYS A 110 20.00 11.62 3.76
CA LYS A 110 20.30 10.33 3.11
C LYS A 110 19.05 9.45 2.98
N ASP A 111 18.14 9.54 3.94
CA ASP A 111 16.93 8.72 3.98
C ASP A 111 15.87 9.19 2.97
N HIS A 112 15.80 10.49 2.67
CA HIS A 112 14.72 11.06 1.84
C HIS A 112 15.16 11.74 0.52
N LEU A 113 16.45 11.97 0.27
CA LEU A 113 16.94 12.47 -1.02
C LEU A 113 17.64 11.37 -1.81
N ASP A 114 17.49 11.41 -3.13
CA ASP A 114 18.22 10.55 -4.06
C ASP A 114 19.74 10.70 -3.92
N ALA A 115 20.48 9.63 -4.22
CA ALA A 115 21.94 9.59 -4.09
C ALA A 115 22.65 10.65 -4.95
N ASP A 116 22.05 11.01 -6.09
CA ASP A 116 22.59 11.97 -7.05
C ASP A 116 22.11 13.42 -6.80
N ASP A 117 21.29 13.68 -5.78
CA ASP A 117 20.85 15.05 -5.50
C ASP A 117 22.06 15.94 -5.15
N PRO A 118 22.24 17.08 -5.86
CA PRO A 118 23.42 17.92 -5.69
C PRO A 118 23.57 18.47 -4.27
N ARG A 119 22.48 18.63 -3.52
CA ARG A 119 22.49 19.10 -2.12
C ARG A 119 23.00 18.00 -1.20
N ARG A 120 22.56 16.75 -1.40
CA ARG A 120 23.04 15.58 -0.64
C ARG A 120 24.53 15.36 -0.88
N VAL A 121 24.97 15.39 -2.13
CA VAL A 121 26.39 15.20 -2.49
C VAL A 121 27.25 16.31 -1.89
N ARG A 122 26.84 17.58 -2.02
CA ARG A 122 27.58 18.72 -1.49
C ARG A 122 27.66 18.71 0.03
N LEU A 123 26.57 18.37 0.72
CA LEU A 123 26.55 18.23 2.16
C LEU A 123 27.44 17.07 2.63
N ALA A 124 27.45 15.94 1.91
CA ALA A 124 28.34 14.82 2.21
C ALA A 124 29.82 15.22 2.21
N LEU A 125 30.23 16.03 1.22
CA LEU A 125 31.60 16.50 1.07
C LEU A 125 32.00 17.45 2.21
N ARG A 126 31.08 18.30 2.67
CA ARG A 126 31.34 19.27 3.76
C ARG A 126 31.09 18.71 5.15
N LEU A 127 30.49 17.53 5.29
CA LEU A 127 30.14 16.94 6.59
C LEU A 127 31.33 16.82 7.55
N ARG A 128 32.46 16.29 7.08
CA ARG A 128 33.65 16.10 7.92
C ARG A 128 34.25 17.43 8.40
N PRO A 129 34.49 18.43 7.51
CA PRO A 129 34.88 19.78 7.93
C PRO A 129 33.92 20.43 8.95
N ILE A 130 32.61 20.33 8.71
CA ILE A 130 31.58 20.88 9.59
C ILE A 130 31.68 20.28 10.99
N ILE A 131 31.75 18.95 11.10
CA ILE A 131 31.84 18.24 12.39
C ILE A 131 33.15 18.58 13.13
N SER A 132 34.23 18.87 12.40
CA SER A 132 35.49 19.32 13.01
C SER A 132 35.50 20.79 13.46
N GLY A 133 34.40 21.53 13.29
CA GLY A 133 34.25 22.92 13.71
C GLY A 133 34.61 23.96 12.63
N ASP A 134 34.93 23.54 11.41
CA ASP A 134 35.19 24.42 10.25
C ASP A 134 33.90 24.67 9.46
N ILE A 135 32.90 25.22 10.15
CA ILE A 135 31.59 25.55 9.59
C ILE A 135 31.57 26.99 9.08
N THR A 136 31.07 27.19 7.88
CA THR A 136 30.87 28.51 7.29
C THR A 136 29.38 28.87 7.23
N GLY A 137 29.05 30.16 7.09
CA GLY A 137 27.67 30.59 6.87
C GLY A 137 27.01 29.94 5.64
N SER A 138 27.80 29.64 4.60
CA SER A 138 27.33 28.91 3.42
C SER A 138 27.03 27.44 3.71
N ASP A 139 27.76 26.81 4.63
CA ASP A 139 27.47 25.42 5.04
C ASP A 139 26.15 25.36 5.82
N ARG A 140 25.87 26.38 6.63
CA ARG A 140 24.60 26.50 7.36
C ARG A 140 23.40 26.64 6.43
N ASP A 141 23.50 27.50 5.41
CA ASP A 141 22.48 27.63 4.36
C ASP A 141 22.31 26.30 3.59
N LEU A 142 23.42 25.62 3.27
CA LEU A 142 23.38 24.31 2.64
C LEU A 142 22.67 23.26 3.51
N MET A 143 22.96 23.22 4.81
CA MET A 143 22.29 22.32 5.77
C MET A 143 20.80 22.62 5.84
N ALA A 144 20.40 23.88 5.97
CA ALA A 144 19.00 24.28 6.04
C ALA A 144 18.25 23.91 4.75
N ARG A 145 18.81 24.19 3.57
CA ARG A 145 18.20 23.83 2.28
C ARG A 145 18.13 22.33 2.04
N ALA A 146 19.15 21.58 2.45
CA ALA A 146 19.15 20.13 2.33
C ALA A 146 18.09 19.51 3.27
N LEU A 147 17.98 20.03 4.50
CA LEU A 147 16.98 19.60 5.46
C LEU A 147 15.55 19.91 4.97
N ASP A 148 15.31 21.12 4.47
CA ASP A 148 14.03 21.53 3.90
C ASP A 148 13.62 20.61 2.74
N ALA A 149 14.56 20.33 1.83
CA ALA A 149 14.35 19.39 0.74
C ALA A 149 13.99 17.98 1.22
N ALA A 150 14.64 17.50 2.29
CA ALA A 150 14.35 16.19 2.87
C ALA A 150 12.95 16.15 3.45
N TYR A 151 12.53 17.23 4.12
CA TYR A 151 11.18 17.35 4.65
C TYR A 151 10.11 17.47 3.57
N CYS A 152 10.37 18.16 2.47
CA CYS A 152 9.46 18.17 1.31
C CYS A 152 9.31 16.78 0.70
N SER A 153 10.41 16.05 0.48
CA SER A 153 10.38 14.67 -0.05
C SER A 153 9.59 13.73 0.86
N LEU A 154 9.84 13.80 2.18
CA LEU A 154 9.06 13.07 3.19
C LEU A 154 7.57 13.44 3.11
N ASP A 155 7.25 14.72 2.93
CA ASP A 155 5.85 15.15 2.80
C ASP A 155 5.15 14.58 1.57
N ASP A 156 5.84 14.50 0.44
CA ASP A 156 5.32 13.91 -0.79
C ASP A 156 5.07 12.40 -0.64
N GLU A 157 5.98 11.68 0.02
CA GLU A 157 5.79 10.26 0.36
C GLU A 157 4.56 10.05 1.24
N LEU A 158 4.43 10.87 2.28
CA LEU A 158 3.29 10.81 3.18
C LEU A 158 1.99 11.24 2.47
N ALA A 159 2.04 12.18 1.52
CA ALA A 159 0.88 12.61 0.73
C ALA A 159 0.32 11.47 -0.14
N ARG A 160 1.20 10.67 -0.78
CA ARG A 160 0.80 9.48 -1.55
C ARG A 160 0.11 8.43 -0.67
N VAL A 161 0.63 8.20 0.53
CA VAL A 161 0.01 7.29 1.51
C VAL A 161 -1.40 7.76 1.90
N ARG A 162 -1.61 9.08 2.03
CA ARG A 162 -2.91 9.65 2.38
C ARG A 162 -3.92 9.55 1.25
N SER A 163 -3.54 9.88 0.01
CA SER A 163 -4.45 9.77 -1.13
C SER A 163 -4.93 8.34 -1.31
N LEU A 164 -4.04 7.36 -1.15
CA LEU A 164 -4.39 5.94 -1.15
C LEU A 164 -5.39 5.61 -0.05
N ARG A 165 -5.16 6.06 1.19
CA ARG A 165 -6.10 5.84 2.29
C ARG A 165 -7.47 6.46 2.02
N ASN A 166 -7.53 7.67 1.47
CA ASN A 166 -8.79 8.34 1.15
C ASN A 166 -9.54 7.63 0.02
N ILE A 167 -8.82 7.19 -1.02
CA ILE A 167 -9.39 6.38 -2.12
C ILE A 167 -9.94 5.06 -1.56
N LEU A 168 -9.19 4.39 -0.68
CA LEU A 168 -9.66 3.16 -0.02
C LEU A 168 -10.93 3.38 0.80
N TRP A 169 -11.03 4.48 1.56
CA TRP A 169 -12.24 4.83 2.29
C TRP A 169 -13.41 5.14 1.36
N ALA A 170 -13.18 5.92 0.30
CA ALA A 170 -14.21 6.23 -0.70
C ALA A 170 -14.72 4.95 -1.38
N ALA A 171 -13.82 4.06 -1.79
CA ALA A 171 -14.17 2.75 -2.33
C ALA A 171 -14.94 1.90 -1.31
N THR A 172 -14.52 1.91 -0.05
CA THR A 172 -15.21 1.16 1.03
C THR A 172 -16.64 1.63 1.19
N VAL A 173 -16.85 2.96 1.27
CA VAL A 173 -18.19 3.55 1.39
C VAL A 173 -19.05 3.24 0.16
N LEU A 174 -18.47 3.31 -1.04
CA LEU A 174 -19.17 3.01 -2.29
C LEU A 174 -19.62 1.55 -2.35
N VAL A 175 -18.72 0.60 -2.06
CA VAL A 175 -19.06 -0.83 -2.08
C VAL A 175 -20.06 -1.15 -0.97
N LEU A 176 -19.87 -0.59 0.23
CA LEU A 176 -20.82 -0.76 1.32
C LEU A 176 -22.21 -0.22 0.97
N ALA A 177 -22.28 0.96 0.33
CA ALA A 177 -23.54 1.51 -0.16
C ALA A 177 -24.20 0.56 -1.18
N GLY A 178 -23.41 -0.02 -2.10
CA GLY A 178 -23.89 -1.02 -3.05
C GLY A 178 -24.48 -2.27 -2.37
N VAL A 179 -23.77 -2.83 -1.38
CA VAL A 179 -24.23 -3.98 -0.58
C VAL A 179 -25.53 -3.63 0.18
N VAL A 180 -25.56 -2.47 0.86
CA VAL A 180 -26.77 -2.02 1.56
C VAL A 180 -27.94 -1.80 0.59
N SER A 181 -27.71 -1.19 -0.57
CA SER A 181 -28.72 -1.02 -1.60
C SER A 181 -29.24 -2.36 -2.12
N LEU A 182 -28.37 -3.35 -2.27
CA LEU A 182 -28.75 -4.69 -2.70
C LEU A 182 -29.60 -5.41 -1.65
N ALA A 183 -29.20 -5.36 -0.38
CA ALA A 183 -29.99 -5.90 0.73
C ALA A 183 -31.37 -5.22 0.82
N LEU A 184 -31.42 -3.89 0.70
CA LEU A 184 -32.68 -3.14 0.67
C LEU A 184 -33.54 -3.53 -0.54
N TYR A 185 -32.93 -3.68 -1.72
CA TYR A 185 -33.66 -4.08 -2.92
C TYR A 185 -34.23 -5.50 -2.78
N GLY A 186 -33.46 -6.46 -2.26
CA GLY A 186 -33.95 -7.81 -1.95
C GLY A 186 -35.09 -7.81 -0.94
N TRP A 187 -35.00 -6.93 0.06
CA TRP A 187 -36.05 -6.77 1.06
C TRP A 187 -37.37 -6.28 0.45
N PHE A 188 -37.32 -5.28 -0.44
CA PHE A 188 -38.51 -4.72 -1.09
C PHE A 188 -39.01 -5.55 -2.29
N SER A 189 -38.16 -6.38 -2.90
CA SER A 189 -38.47 -7.13 -4.12
C SER A 189 -37.82 -8.52 -4.13
N PRO A 190 -38.26 -9.43 -3.23
CA PRO A 190 -37.61 -10.74 -3.03
C PRO A 190 -37.66 -11.64 -4.27
N SER A 191 -38.70 -11.52 -5.09
CA SER A 191 -38.89 -12.35 -6.28
C SER A 191 -37.98 -11.99 -7.47
N SER A 192 -37.43 -10.77 -7.50
CA SER A 192 -36.62 -10.28 -8.64
C SER A 192 -35.17 -10.78 -8.59
N LEU A 193 -34.63 -10.99 -7.39
CA LEU A 193 -33.26 -11.47 -7.14
C LEU A 193 -33.27 -12.76 -6.31
N SER A 194 -34.10 -13.73 -6.69
CA SER A 194 -34.19 -15.00 -5.98
C SER A 194 -32.90 -15.81 -6.10
N LEU A 195 -32.29 -16.18 -4.97
CA LEU A 195 -31.13 -17.07 -4.89
C LEU A 195 -31.53 -18.51 -4.51
N CYS A 196 -32.76 -18.92 -4.86
CA CYS A 196 -33.29 -20.24 -4.56
C CYS A 196 -32.97 -21.25 -5.67
N PHE A 197 -32.46 -22.42 -5.30
CA PHE A 197 -32.10 -23.51 -6.21
C PHE A 197 -33.18 -24.60 -6.18
N SER A 198 -33.35 -25.30 -7.30
CA SER A 198 -34.23 -26.48 -7.39
C SER A 198 -33.42 -27.65 -7.93
N PRO A 199 -32.84 -28.48 -7.05
CA PRO A 199 -31.98 -29.57 -7.48
C PRO A 199 -32.77 -30.60 -8.30
N GLY A 200 -32.17 -31.06 -9.40
CA GLY A 200 -32.83 -31.98 -10.34
C GLY A 200 -32.91 -33.45 -9.89
N ASN A 201 -32.50 -33.76 -8.66
CA ASN A 201 -32.42 -35.13 -8.11
C ASN A 201 -33.73 -35.61 -7.45
N SER A 202 -34.82 -34.90 -7.64
CA SER A 202 -36.04 -35.13 -6.89
C SER A 202 -36.81 -36.38 -7.36
N SER A 203 -37.24 -37.19 -6.39
CA SER A 203 -37.98 -38.43 -6.64
C SER A 203 -39.37 -38.12 -7.18
N ARG A 204 -39.93 -39.02 -7.99
CA ARG A 204 -41.20 -38.85 -8.74
C ARG A 204 -42.31 -38.21 -7.87
N GLY A 205 -42.59 -36.92 -8.10
CA GLY A 205 -43.65 -36.14 -7.42
C GLY A 205 -43.19 -35.26 -6.25
N GLU A 206 -41.91 -35.20 -5.93
CA GLU A 206 -41.33 -34.32 -4.92
C GLU A 206 -40.45 -33.27 -5.62
N VAL A 207 -40.54 -32.00 -5.22
CA VAL A 207 -39.70 -30.91 -5.72
C VAL A 207 -39.14 -30.20 -4.52
N ASP A 208 -37.82 -30.19 -4.43
CA ASP A 208 -37.12 -29.45 -3.39
C ASP A 208 -36.77 -28.06 -3.91
N VAL A 209 -37.07 -27.06 -3.08
CA VAL A 209 -36.66 -25.67 -3.31
C VAL A 209 -35.81 -25.25 -2.12
N VAL A 210 -34.54 -24.97 -2.40
CA VAL A 210 -33.54 -24.63 -1.39
C VAL A 210 -33.22 -23.15 -1.51
N CYS A 211 -33.60 -22.37 -0.49
CA CYS A 211 -33.29 -20.95 -0.38
C CYS A 211 -32.25 -20.72 0.74
N PRO A 212 -31.51 -19.59 0.73
CA PRO A 212 -30.53 -19.27 1.78
C PRO A 212 -31.08 -19.25 3.21
N THR A 213 -32.37 -18.99 3.40
CA THR A 213 -33.02 -18.91 4.72
C THR A 213 -33.88 -20.12 5.06
N ALA A 214 -34.47 -20.80 4.07
CA ALA A 214 -35.42 -21.89 4.29
C ALA A 214 -35.34 -22.96 3.18
N GLU A 215 -35.63 -24.20 3.56
CA GLU A 215 -35.76 -25.34 2.66
C GLU A 215 -37.23 -25.73 2.58
N HIS A 216 -37.74 -25.98 1.37
CA HIS A 216 -39.13 -26.35 1.14
C HIS A 216 -39.20 -27.65 0.35
N HIS A 217 -39.76 -28.68 0.98
CA HIS A 217 -40.07 -29.97 0.35
C HIS A 217 -41.52 -29.93 -0.11
N ILE A 218 -41.74 -29.86 -1.42
CA ILE A 218 -43.08 -29.71 -1.99
C ILE A 218 -43.45 -30.97 -2.75
N ARG A 219 -44.54 -31.63 -2.33
CA ARG A 219 -45.16 -32.67 -3.16
C ARG A 219 -45.93 -32.01 -4.30
N GLN A 220 -45.46 -32.24 -5.52
CA GLN A 220 -46.08 -31.75 -6.73
C GLN A 220 -46.99 -32.84 -7.31
N ALA A 221 -48.26 -32.51 -7.54
CA ALA A 221 -49.19 -33.41 -8.21
C ALA A 221 -48.80 -33.61 -9.68
N GLU A 222 -48.93 -34.84 -10.20
CA GLU A 222 -48.66 -35.15 -11.60
C GLU A 222 -49.53 -34.28 -12.52
N GLY A 223 -48.89 -33.49 -13.39
CA GLY A 223 -49.56 -32.58 -14.34
C GLY A 223 -49.75 -31.14 -13.86
N ALA A 224 -49.36 -30.77 -12.63
CA ALA A 224 -49.36 -29.39 -12.18
C ALA A 224 -48.23 -28.56 -12.83
N PRO A 225 -48.42 -27.23 -13.03
CA PRO A 225 -47.36 -26.35 -13.52
C PRO A 225 -46.14 -26.37 -12.59
N ARG A 226 -44.93 -26.28 -13.17
CA ARG A 226 -43.66 -26.21 -12.42
C ARG A 226 -43.69 -25.03 -11.46
N ILE A 227 -43.28 -25.27 -10.22
CA ILE A 227 -43.21 -24.23 -9.19
C ILE A 227 -41.98 -23.38 -9.49
N ASP A 228 -42.20 -22.07 -9.70
CA ASP A 228 -41.10 -21.13 -9.86
C ASP A 228 -40.38 -20.95 -8.52
N PRO A 229 -39.06 -21.23 -8.42
CA PRO A 229 -38.30 -21.09 -7.17
C PRO A 229 -38.32 -19.67 -6.61
N SER A 230 -38.51 -18.66 -7.47
CA SER A 230 -38.60 -17.25 -7.10
C SER A 230 -39.84 -16.92 -6.26
N SER A 231 -40.89 -17.74 -6.33
CA SER A 231 -42.12 -17.56 -5.52
C SER A 231 -41.92 -17.85 -4.04
N ARG A 232 -40.82 -18.53 -3.67
CA ARG A 232 -40.48 -18.92 -2.29
C ARG A 232 -39.31 -18.15 -1.72
N ALA A 233 -38.81 -17.14 -2.44
CA ALA A 233 -37.73 -16.29 -1.96
C ALA A 233 -38.20 -15.46 -0.74
N ASP A 234 -37.36 -15.43 0.29
CA ASP A 234 -37.59 -14.64 1.49
C ASP A 234 -36.87 -13.28 1.40
N PRO A 235 -37.44 -12.18 1.92
CA PRO A 235 -36.78 -10.87 1.98
C PRO A 235 -35.39 -10.88 2.64
N THR A 236 -35.12 -11.85 3.52
CA THR A 236 -33.85 -11.98 4.25
C THR A 236 -32.81 -12.87 3.55
N ASP A 237 -33.12 -13.46 2.39
CA ASP A 237 -32.22 -14.36 1.67
C ASP A 237 -30.90 -13.67 1.28
N ILE A 238 -30.97 -12.47 0.72
CA ILE A 238 -29.79 -11.69 0.31
C ILE A 238 -28.95 -11.32 1.53
N LEU A 239 -29.60 -10.82 2.59
CA LEU A 239 -28.90 -10.44 3.83
C LEU A 239 -28.16 -11.64 4.44
N THR A 240 -28.76 -12.82 4.42
CA THR A 240 -28.14 -14.05 4.95
C THR A 240 -26.90 -14.44 4.15
N VAL A 241 -26.96 -14.32 2.82
CA VAL A 241 -25.82 -14.57 1.93
C VAL A 241 -24.70 -13.56 2.16
N GLU A 242 -25.03 -12.27 2.29
CA GLU A 242 -24.06 -11.20 2.56
C GLU A 242 -23.35 -11.42 3.90
N ILE A 243 -24.07 -11.82 4.95
CA ILE A 243 -23.49 -12.16 6.27
C ILE A 243 -22.54 -13.35 6.15
N ALA A 244 -22.90 -14.39 5.40
CA ALA A 244 -22.02 -15.53 5.16
C ALA A 244 -20.75 -15.11 4.39
N GLY A 245 -20.89 -14.26 3.37
CA GLY A 245 -19.78 -13.65 2.63
C GLY A 245 -18.86 -12.82 3.51
N LEU A 246 -19.41 -12.01 4.40
CA LEU A 246 -18.69 -11.24 5.41
C LEU A 246 -17.88 -12.14 6.34
N ALA A 247 -18.45 -13.26 6.78
CA ALA A 247 -17.75 -14.23 7.62
C ALA A 247 -16.55 -14.85 6.88
N GLY A 248 -16.72 -15.22 5.61
CA GLY A 248 -15.64 -15.69 4.74
C GLY A 248 -14.52 -14.65 4.58
N ALA A 249 -14.88 -13.39 4.34
CA ALA A 249 -13.93 -12.29 4.24
C ALA A 249 -13.19 -12.03 5.55
N ALA A 250 -13.87 -12.10 6.70
CA ALA A 250 -13.28 -11.90 8.02
C ALA A 250 -12.11 -12.87 8.27
N LEU A 251 -12.26 -14.14 7.86
CA LEU A 251 -11.19 -15.14 7.97
C LEU A 251 -9.94 -14.73 7.17
N THR A 252 -10.12 -14.16 5.98
CA THR A 252 -9.00 -13.67 5.16
C THR A 252 -8.31 -12.46 5.77
N VAL A 253 -9.08 -11.56 6.39
CA VAL A 253 -8.56 -10.40 7.12
C VAL A 253 -7.73 -10.85 8.32
N ILE A 254 -8.25 -11.77 9.14
CA ILE A 254 -7.53 -12.32 10.30
C ILE A 254 -6.21 -12.97 9.87
N ALA A 255 -6.22 -13.77 8.79
CA ALA A 255 -5.01 -14.39 8.26
C ALA A 255 -3.99 -13.35 7.74
N SER A 256 -4.48 -12.24 7.16
CA SER A 256 -3.63 -11.14 6.69
C SER A 256 -3.02 -10.35 7.85
N LEU A 257 -3.78 -10.08 8.91
CA LEU A 257 -3.33 -9.31 10.07
C LEU A 257 -2.20 -10.01 10.83
N ARG A 258 -2.20 -11.35 10.90
CA ARG A 258 -1.13 -12.15 11.54
C ARG A 258 0.24 -11.96 10.88
N ARG A 259 0.29 -11.50 9.63
CA ARG A 259 1.54 -11.24 8.90
C ARG A 259 2.10 -9.84 9.12
N ILE A 260 1.36 -8.95 9.78
CA ILE A 260 1.80 -7.59 10.06
C ILE A 260 2.67 -7.62 11.32
N ARG A 261 3.98 -7.55 11.16
CA ARG A 261 4.94 -7.30 12.26
C ARG A 261 5.36 -5.84 12.18
N GLY A 262 5.12 -5.08 13.25
CA GLY A 262 5.57 -3.68 13.39
C GLY A 262 4.97 -2.75 12.33
N THR A 263 3.89 -2.04 12.64
CA THR A 263 3.40 -0.97 11.75
C THR A 263 4.16 0.32 12.06
N ASP A 264 5.35 0.48 11.48
CA ASP A 264 6.10 1.75 11.57
C ASP A 264 5.47 2.85 10.69
N SER A 265 4.50 2.50 9.85
CA SER A 265 3.76 3.47 9.04
C SER A 265 2.69 4.19 9.86
N PRO A 266 2.76 5.52 10.01
CA PRO A 266 1.83 6.31 10.84
C PRO A 266 0.37 6.36 10.33
N TYR A 267 0.05 5.63 9.26
CA TYR A 267 -1.23 5.76 8.55
C TYR A 267 -2.06 4.47 8.46
N MET A 268 -1.62 3.37 9.10
CA MET A 268 -2.38 2.09 9.19
C MET A 268 -3.03 1.67 7.86
N LEU A 269 -2.35 1.88 6.72
CA LEU A 269 -2.82 1.49 5.39
C LEU A 269 -3.32 0.03 5.32
N PRO A 270 -2.64 -0.96 5.95
CA PRO A 270 -3.13 -2.34 5.96
C PRO A 270 -4.48 -2.51 6.65
N LEU A 271 -4.82 -1.65 7.62
CA LEU A 271 -6.10 -1.68 8.29
C LEU A 271 -7.21 -1.12 7.39
N ALA A 272 -6.94 -0.04 6.67
CA ALA A 272 -7.90 0.53 5.72
C ALA A 272 -8.26 -0.46 4.60
N SER A 273 -7.25 -1.16 4.04
CA SER A 273 -7.50 -2.19 3.04
C SER A 273 -8.17 -3.44 3.62
N ALA A 274 -7.93 -3.77 4.90
CA ALA A 274 -8.66 -4.83 5.58
C ALA A 274 -10.14 -4.50 5.78
N VAL A 275 -10.49 -3.24 6.07
CA VAL A 275 -11.89 -2.81 6.21
C VAL A 275 -12.64 -2.92 4.88
N LEU A 276 -12.00 -2.56 3.76
CA LEU A 276 -12.59 -2.69 2.42
C LEU A 276 -12.96 -4.15 2.06
N LYS A 277 -12.25 -5.14 2.62
CA LYS A 277 -12.47 -6.57 2.36
C LYS A 277 -13.82 -7.09 2.87
N PHE A 278 -14.39 -6.46 3.87
CA PHE A 278 -15.69 -6.88 4.41
C PHE A 278 -16.82 -6.67 3.39
N PRO A 279 -17.12 -5.43 2.95
CA PRO A 279 -18.21 -5.22 2.00
C PRO A 279 -17.93 -5.85 0.62
N THR A 280 -16.66 -5.91 0.20
CA THR A 280 -16.31 -6.60 -1.06
C THR A 280 -16.51 -8.12 -0.97
N GLY A 281 -16.25 -8.74 0.18
CA GLY A 281 -16.57 -10.15 0.41
C GLY A 281 -18.08 -10.44 0.43
N ALA A 282 -18.88 -9.55 1.02
CA ALA A 282 -20.34 -9.63 0.97
C ALA A 282 -20.85 -9.60 -0.48
N LEU A 283 -20.37 -8.63 -1.25
CA LEU A 283 -20.71 -8.48 -2.67
C LEU A 283 -20.26 -9.67 -3.50
N SER A 284 -19.05 -10.19 -3.25
CA SER A 284 -18.49 -11.38 -3.91
C SER A 284 -19.34 -12.62 -3.66
N ALA A 285 -19.86 -12.81 -2.44
CA ALA A 285 -20.74 -13.92 -2.11
C ALA A 285 -22.05 -13.89 -2.91
N PHE A 286 -22.68 -12.73 -3.00
CA PHE A 286 -23.88 -12.54 -3.81
C PHE A 286 -23.62 -12.82 -5.29
N LEU A 287 -22.58 -12.20 -5.87
CA LEU A 287 -22.22 -12.38 -7.27
C LEU A 287 -21.85 -13.85 -7.58
N GLY A 288 -21.14 -14.52 -6.66
CA GLY A 288 -20.78 -15.93 -6.80
C GLY A 288 -21.99 -16.85 -6.87
N LEU A 289 -22.99 -16.66 -5.99
CA LEU A 289 -24.23 -17.43 -6.05
C LEU A 289 -25.07 -17.11 -7.29
N LEU A 290 -25.07 -15.87 -7.78
CA LEU A 290 -25.69 -15.53 -9.06
C LEU A 290 -25.01 -16.24 -10.24
N LEU A 291 -23.69 -16.39 -10.23
CA LEU A 291 -22.96 -17.13 -11.28
C LEU A 291 -23.29 -18.62 -11.26
N ILE A 292 -23.43 -19.22 -10.07
CA ILE A 292 -23.88 -20.61 -9.93
C ILE A 292 -25.30 -20.74 -10.50
N ARG A 293 -26.22 -19.85 -10.11
CA ARG A 293 -27.60 -19.84 -10.62
C ARG A 293 -27.67 -19.64 -12.14
N GLY A 294 -26.80 -18.82 -12.70
CA GLY A 294 -26.69 -18.58 -14.14
C GLY A 294 -26.10 -19.76 -14.92
N ALA A 295 -25.78 -20.88 -14.26
CA ALA A 295 -25.13 -22.06 -14.83
C ALA A 295 -23.81 -21.74 -15.55
N PHE A 296 -23.15 -20.65 -15.18
CA PHE A 296 -21.85 -20.26 -15.74
C PHE A 296 -20.72 -21.19 -15.27
N VAL A 297 -20.93 -21.90 -14.17
CA VAL A 297 -19.98 -22.88 -13.63
C VAL A 297 -20.51 -24.29 -13.90
N PRO A 298 -19.97 -25.01 -14.91
CA PRO A 298 -20.43 -26.35 -15.25
C PRO A 298 -20.21 -27.31 -14.07
N GLY A 299 -21.27 -28.04 -13.68
CA GLY A 299 -21.21 -29.07 -12.63
C GLY A 299 -21.48 -28.59 -11.19
N LEU A 300 -21.78 -27.31 -10.96
CA LEU A 300 -22.11 -26.74 -9.63
C LEU A 300 -23.51 -26.12 -9.54
N SER A 301 -24.36 -26.33 -10.55
CA SER A 301 -25.64 -25.64 -10.73
C SER A 301 -26.75 -26.05 -9.76
N ASP A 302 -26.61 -27.18 -9.06
CA ASP A 302 -27.60 -27.70 -8.10
C ASP A 302 -27.00 -27.72 -6.69
N LEU A 303 -27.43 -26.77 -5.86
CA LEU A 303 -27.11 -26.75 -4.43
C LEU A 303 -28.26 -27.44 -3.68
N ASP A 304 -27.93 -28.57 -3.04
CA ASP A 304 -28.92 -29.50 -2.47
C ASP A 304 -29.37 -29.13 -1.05
N SER A 305 -28.66 -28.22 -0.37
CA SER A 305 -29.03 -27.77 0.98
C SER A 305 -28.63 -26.33 1.26
N ARG A 306 -29.35 -25.71 2.20
CA ARG A 306 -29.06 -24.38 2.73
C ARG A 306 -27.63 -24.28 3.26
N ALA A 307 -27.16 -25.33 3.93
CA ALA A 307 -25.79 -25.37 4.44
C ALA A 307 -24.75 -25.27 3.29
N GLN A 308 -25.00 -25.92 2.14
CA GLN A 308 -24.14 -25.79 0.96
C GLN A 308 -24.21 -24.39 0.37
N VAL A 309 -25.41 -23.79 0.26
CA VAL A 309 -25.56 -22.41 -0.22
C VAL A 309 -24.76 -21.43 0.63
N LEU A 310 -24.87 -21.51 1.95
CA LEU A 310 -24.14 -20.64 2.87
C LEU A 310 -22.63 -20.92 2.89
N ALA A 311 -22.23 -22.19 2.76
CA ALA A 311 -20.82 -22.57 2.66
C ALA A 311 -20.18 -21.99 1.39
N TRP A 312 -20.86 -22.07 0.25
CA TRP A 312 -20.41 -21.45 -1.00
C TRP A 312 -20.39 -19.93 -0.91
N ALA A 313 -21.41 -19.30 -0.30
CA ALA A 313 -21.39 -17.86 -0.04
C ALA A 313 -20.16 -17.44 0.76
N ALA A 314 -19.84 -18.15 1.85
CA ALA A 314 -18.63 -17.90 2.64
C ALA A 314 -17.35 -18.15 1.82
N ALA A 315 -17.31 -19.21 1.02
CA ALA A 315 -16.16 -19.51 0.15
C ALA A 315 -15.93 -18.39 -0.88
N PHE A 316 -16.97 -17.89 -1.54
CA PHE A 316 -16.87 -16.76 -2.47
C PHE A 316 -16.50 -15.45 -1.77
N GLY A 317 -16.97 -15.23 -0.55
CA GLY A 317 -16.54 -14.09 0.27
C GLY A 317 -15.05 -14.15 0.63
N ALA A 318 -14.53 -15.34 0.91
CA ALA A 318 -13.09 -15.55 1.11
C ALA A 318 -12.28 -15.46 -0.20
N ALA A 319 -12.87 -15.87 -1.33
CA ALA A 319 -12.25 -15.88 -2.66
C ALA A 319 -12.26 -14.52 -3.39
N GLN A 320 -12.67 -13.43 -2.72
CA GLN A 320 -12.70 -12.06 -3.26
C GLN A 320 -11.41 -11.62 -3.99
N HIS A 321 -10.24 -12.15 -3.58
CA HIS A 321 -8.95 -11.86 -4.20
C HIS A 321 -8.72 -12.52 -5.58
N LEU A 322 -9.42 -13.62 -5.88
CA LEU A 322 -9.31 -14.29 -7.18
C LEU A 322 -10.12 -13.53 -8.24
N VAL A 323 -11.30 -13.04 -7.87
CA VAL A 323 -12.17 -12.28 -8.77
C VAL A 323 -11.56 -10.92 -9.11
N THR A 324 -11.01 -10.21 -8.10
CA THR A 324 -10.34 -8.92 -8.31
C THR A 324 -9.09 -9.03 -9.18
N ARG A 325 -8.25 -10.05 -8.98
CA ARG A 325 -7.09 -10.30 -9.85
C ARG A 325 -7.46 -10.56 -11.31
N LEU A 326 -8.49 -11.37 -11.54
CA LEU A 326 -8.93 -11.69 -12.90
C LEU A 326 -9.46 -10.45 -13.65
N VAL A 327 -10.10 -9.52 -12.94
CA VAL A 327 -10.55 -8.24 -13.51
C VAL A 327 -9.38 -7.28 -13.72
N ASP A 328 -8.46 -7.17 -12.75
CA ASP A 328 -7.27 -6.32 -12.86
C ASP A 328 -6.38 -6.74 -14.03
N ASP A 329 -6.16 -8.05 -14.23
CA ASP A 329 -5.39 -8.60 -15.34
C ASP A 329 -6.03 -8.25 -16.71
N ARG A 330 -7.37 -8.26 -16.80
CA ARG A 330 -8.12 -7.87 -18.00
C ARG A 330 -8.09 -6.36 -18.23
N ALA A 331 -8.13 -5.55 -17.17
CA ALA A 331 -8.05 -4.10 -17.25
C ALA A 331 -6.65 -3.64 -17.69
N GLN A 332 -5.58 -4.25 -17.19
CA GLN A 332 -4.22 -3.96 -17.62
C GLN A 332 -3.96 -4.40 -19.07
N MET A 333 -4.50 -5.55 -19.49
CA MET A 333 -4.39 -5.98 -20.89
C MET A 333 -5.03 -4.96 -21.85
N THR A 334 -6.26 -4.51 -21.56
CA THR A 334 -6.98 -3.53 -22.38
C THR A 334 -6.34 -2.12 -22.35
N LEU A 335 -5.86 -1.67 -21.19
CA LEU A 335 -5.12 -0.40 -21.10
C LEU A 335 -3.77 -0.46 -21.81
N SER A 336 -3.10 -1.61 -21.79
CA SER A 336 -1.83 -1.80 -22.52
C SER A 336 -2.03 -1.81 -24.03
N GLU A 337 -3.17 -2.34 -24.50
CA GLU A 337 -3.54 -2.34 -25.92
C GLU A 337 -3.85 -0.92 -26.38
N VAL A 338 -4.66 -0.15 -25.63
CA VAL A 338 -4.94 1.26 -25.94
C VAL A 338 -3.70 2.16 -25.80
N GLY A 339 -2.86 1.91 -24.79
CA GLY A 339 -1.59 2.61 -24.59
C GLY A 339 -0.61 2.40 -25.76
N ARG A 340 -0.47 1.17 -26.25
CA ARG A 340 0.34 0.88 -27.45
C ARG A 340 -0.20 1.54 -28.70
N THR A 341 -1.52 1.57 -28.88
CA THR A 341 -2.14 2.27 -30.03
C THR A 341 -1.96 3.77 -29.94
N THR A 342 -2.02 4.35 -28.74
CA THR A 342 -1.79 5.78 -28.52
C THR A 342 -0.31 6.15 -28.72
N ASP A 343 0.62 5.35 -28.19
CA ASP A 343 2.07 5.56 -28.40
C ASP A 343 2.45 5.40 -29.88
N ALA A 344 1.83 4.47 -30.62
CA ALA A 344 2.06 4.29 -32.05
C ALA A 344 1.52 5.45 -32.91
N VAL A 345 0.48 6.16 -32.43
CA VAL A 345 -0.09 7.33 -33.12
C VAL A 345 0.65 8.62 -32.77
N VAL A 346 1.19 8.72 -31.54
CA VAL A 346 1.88 9.92 -31.04
C VAL A 346 3.38 9.92 -31.37
N ASP A 347 4.04 8.76 -31.43
CA ASP A 347 5.48 8.66 -31.69
C ASP A 347 5.86 7.33 -32.41
N PRO A 348 5.68 7.26 -33.74
CA PRO A 348 5.94 6.04 -34.52
C PRO A 348 7.42 5.62 -34.54
N GLU A 349 8.33 6.57 -34.31
CA GLU A 349 9.78 6.33 -34.36
C GLU A 349 10.27 5.55 -33.14
N ARG A 350 9.68 5.78 -31.95
CA ARG A 350 9.99 5.03 -30.72
C ARG A 350 9.59 3.56 -30.76
N VAL A 351 8.50 3.21 -31.46
CA VAL A 351 8.02 1.83 -31.55
C VAL A 351 8.91 1.00 -32.48
N ALA A 352 9.35 1.59 -33.61
CA ALA A 352 10.24 0.95 -34.58
C ALA A 352 11.61 0.58 -33.98
N VAL A 353 12.15 1.45 -33.11
CA VAL A 353 13.44 1.19 -32.43
C VAL A 353 13.33 0.03 -31.43
N ARG A 354 12.15 -0.17 -30.81
CA ARG A 354 11.94 -1.22 -29.81
C ARG A 354 11.72 -2.60 -30.43
N GLU A 355 11.17 -2.67 -31.64
CA GLU A 355 11.00 -3.93 -32.39
C GLU A 355 12.29 -4.33 -33.15
N GLY A 356 13.13 -3.38 -33.56
CA GLY A 356 14.42 -3.65 -34.22
C GLY A 356 15.50 -4.28 -33.32
N ALA A 357 15.32 -4.26 -32.00
CA ALA A 357 16.31 -4.77 -31.04
C ALA A 357 16.20 -6.27 -30.72
N ALA A 358 15.19 -6.97 -31.28
CA ALA A 358 14.96 -8.40 -31.00
C ALA A 358 15.15 -9.29 -32.24
N VAL A 359 16.40 -9.45 -32.70
CA VAL A 359 16.78 -10.60 -33.55
C VAL A 359 18.17 -11.10 -33.11
N PRO A 360 18.34 -12.39 -32.72
CA PRO A 360 19.66 -12.96 -32.49
C PRO A 360 20.29 -13.38 -33.83
N ALA A 361 21.58 -13.06 -33.99
CA ALA A 361 22.38 -13.38 -35.17
C ALA A 361 22.56 -14.90 -35.34
N ALA A 362 22.21 -15.41 -36.52
CA ALA A 362 22.64 -16.72 -37.01
C ALA A 362 23.51 -16.53 -38.26
N ALA A 363 24.73 -17.06 -38.19
CA ALA A 363 25.77 -17.01 -39.21
C ALA A 363 25.54 -18.05 -40.33
N GLY A 364 26.07 -17.77 -41.54
CA GLY A 364 26.47 -18.83 -42.48
C GLY A 364 26.59 -18.49 -43.97
N SER A 365 27.84 -18.24 -44.41
CA SER A 365 28.48 -18.68 -45.68
C SER A 365 28.15 -18.01 -47.04
N PRO A 366 29.02 -18.16 -48.09
CA PRO A 366 30.48 -17.97 -48.16
C PRO A 366 30.96 -17.26 -49.46
N ASP A 367 32.21 -16.76 -49.51
CA ASP A 367 33.20 -16.96 -50.59
C ASP A 367 34.32 -15.90 -50.59
N GLY A 368 35.56 -16.34 -50.82
CA GLY A 368 36.70 -15.47 -51.06
C GLY A 368 38.06 -16.13 -50.79
N ALA A 369 38.57 -16.86 -51.77
CA ALA A 369 39.87 -17.55 -51.76
C ALA A 369 41.10 -16.62 -51.89
N GLY A 370 42.23 -17.05 -51.33
CA GLY A 370 43.57 -16.49 -51.60
C GLY A 370 44.69 -17.03 -50.67
N PRO A 371 45.74 -17.72 -51.17
CA PRO A 371 46.71 -18.47 -50.37
C PRO A 371 48.14 -17.87 -50.30
N ARG A 372 48.97 -18.41 -49.38
CA ARG A 372 50.47 -18.43 -49.25
C ARG A 372 50.91 -18.09 -47.82
N ASP A 373 52.00 -18.57 -47.21
CA ASP A 373 52.91 -19.71 -47.39
C ASP A 373 53.75 -19.77 -46.09
N GLU A 374 54.14 -20.98 -45.67
CA GLU A 374 55.29 -21.39 -44.83
C GLU A 374 55.77 -20.59 -43.59
N ARG A 375 55.81 -21.26 -42.42
CA ARG A 375 57.09 -21.69 -41.80
C ARG A 375 56.97 -22.58 -40.54
N HIS A 376 57.79 -23.65 -40.56
CA HIS A 376 58.59 -24.31 -39.50
C HIS A 376 57.96 -24.67 -38.15
N GLU A 377 57.79 -25.97 -37.87
CA GLU A 377 58.73 -26.91 -37.21
C GLU A 377 58.66 -26.84 -35.67
N GLY A 378 58.33 -27.99 -35.07
CA GLY A 378 58.10 -28.20 -33.63
C GLY A 378 59.40 -28.33 -32.81
N PRO A 379 59.53 -29.28 -31.85
CA PRO A 379 58.57 -30.28 -31.40
C PRO A 379 58.53 -30.54 -29.86
N HIS A 380 57.61 -31.44 -29.51
CA HIS A 380 57.52 -32.36 -28.38
C HIS A 380 58.71 -32.58 -27.41
N GLY A 381 58.34 -32.89 -26.17
CA GLY A 381 58.99 -33.87 -25.27
C GLY A 381 58.20 -33.98 -23.95
N THR A 382 57.35 -34.99 -23.74
CA THR A 382 57.62 -36.25 -22.98
C THR A 382 58.13 -35.99 -21.57
N GLY A 383 57.59 -36.51 -20.47
CA GLY A 383 56.70 -37.63 -20.18
C GLY A 383 56.91 -37.97 -18.69
N GLY A 384 56.06 -38.78 -18.07
CA GLY A 384 56.32 -39.26 -16.71
C GLY A 384 55.06 -39.60 -15.92
N ASP A 385 54.62 -40.83 -16.12
CA ASP A 385 53.47 -41.49 -15.49
C ASP A 385 53.67 -41.76 -13.98
N GLY A 386 52.55 -41.90 -13.25
CA GLY A 386 52.57 -42.43 -11.88
C GLY A 386 51.27 -42.25 -11.09
N GLU A 387 50.19 -42.94 -11.48
CA GLU A 387 49.07 -43.34 -10.60
C GLU A 387 49.53 -44.58 -9.75
N PRO A 388 48.83 -45.11 -8.71
CA PRO A 388 47.44 -44.84 -8.34
C PRO A 388 46.99 -44.89 -6.84
N ALA A 389 45.84 -44.25 -6.59
CA ALA A 389 44.68 -44.70 -5.77
C ALA A 389 44.81 -44.89 -4.22
N PRO A 390 43.71 -45.14 -3.48
CA PRO A 390 42.51 -44.29 -3.33
C PRO A 390 42.01 -44.19 -1.86
N ASP A 391 40.83 -43.57 -1.72
CA ASP A 391 39.84 -43.69 -0.63
C ASP A 391 40.01 -42.93 0.70
N GLY A 392 38.93 -42.22 1.07
CA GLY A 392 38.69 -41.77 2.43
C GLY A 392 37.85 -40.50 2.58
N ALA A 393 36.53 -40.61 2.39
CA ALA A 393 35.56 -39.72 3.04
C ALA A 393 35.12 -40.36 4.39
N PRO A 394 34.34 -39.72 5.30
CA PRO A 394 34.07 -38.30 5.54
C PRO A 394 34.13 -37.94 7.06
N ALA A 395 33.74 -36.69 7.38
CA ALA A 395 32.80 -36.32 8.46
C ALA A 395 33.28 -35.48 9.66
N HIS A 396 32.45 -34.47 9.92
CA HIS A 396 31.98 -33.95 11.22
C HIS A 396 32.87 -33.09 12.15
N ARG A 397 32.42 -31.83 12.27
CA ARG A 397 31.83 -31.21 13.49
C ARG A 397 32.71 -31.20 14.75
N ARG A 398 33.12 -29.99 15.19
CA ARG A 398 33.28 -29.68 16.62
C ARG A 398 32.89 -28.24 16.94
N SER A 399 31.99 -28.12 17.91
CA SER A 399 31.69 -26.90 18.67
C SER A 399 32.84 -26.55 19.61
N GLY A 400 32.88 -25.28 20.02
CA GLY A 400 33.09 -24.91 21.42
C GLY A 400 34.43 -24.24 21.74
N ALA A 401 34.40 -22.92 21.81
CA ALA A 401 34.83 -22.14 22.99
C ALA A 401 34.00 -20.86 23.03
#